data_AF-A0A6A6MBT7-F1
#
_entry.id   AF-A0A6A6MBT7-F1
#
_cell.length_a   1.000
_cell.length_b   1.000
_cell.length_c   1.000
_cell.angle_alpha   90.00
_cell.angle_beta   90.00
_cell.angle_gamma   90.00
#
_symmetry.space_group_name_H-M   'P 1'
#
loop_
_entity.id
_entity.type
_entity.pdbx_description
1 polymer ?
#
loop_
_entity_poly.entity_id
_entity_poly.type
_entity_poly.pdbx_seq_one_letter_code
_entity_poly.pdbx_strand_id
1 'polypeptide(L)'
;MIELEVPIMGFNPYGGKMKQISATATPFPHRAGNLWKIQYQINWTEEGSEAENQHLEMARQLYEYMTPFVSRNPRAAFLNYKDLDLGINHHGKASYMEACAYGIKYFKDNFNRLVQIKTKVDPGDSVGL
;
A
#
# COMPACT_ATOMS: atom_id res chain seq x y z
N MET A 1 15.86 -12.50 27.11
CA MET A 1 16.48 -11.93 25.90
C MET A 1 15.33 -11.26 25.15
N ILE A 2 15.21 -9.94 25.25
CA ILE A 2 14.19 -9.16 24.54
C ILE A 2 14.93 -8.58 23.33
N GLU A 3 14.55 -9.03 22.15
CA GLU A 3 15.08 -8.54 20.87
C GLU A 3 14.35 -7.23 20.49
N LEU A 4 15.13 -6.13 20.52
CA LEU A 4 14.96 -4.77 19.97
C LEU A 4 13.56 -4.18 19.73
N GLU A 5 13.35 -3.04 20.42
CA GLU A 5 12.64 -1.84 19.97
C GLU A 5 13.34 -1.18 18.74
N VAL A 6 13.41 -1.85 17.58
CA VAL A 6 13.93 -1.24 16.33
C VAL A 6 13.04 -1.61 15.13
N PRO A 7 12.81 -0.70 14.17
CA PRO A 7 12.14 -1.04 12.92
C PRO A 7 12.86 -2.12 12.13
N ILE A 8 12.15 -3.19 11.78
CA ILE A 8 12.61 -4.24 10.87
C ILE A 8 12.34 -3.78 9.43
N MET A 9 13.39 -3.81 8.60
CA MET A 9 13.28 -3.52 7.17
C MET A 9 13.42 -4.79 6.35
N GLY A 10 12.30 -5.28 5.80
CA GLY A 10 12.25 -6.47 4.95
C GLY A 10 12.46 -6.15 3.47
N PHE A 11 13.61 -6.53 2.91
CA PHE A 11 13.94 -6.34 1.48
C PHE A 11 13.66 -7.61 0.68
N ASN A 12 12.64 -7.57 -0.18
CA ASN A 12 12.27 -8.70 -1.03
C ASN A 12 12.66 -8.41 -2.48
N PRO A 13 13.64 -9.11 -3.07
CA PRO A 13 14.08 -8.84 -4.42
C PRO A 13 13.03 -9.24 -5.45
N TYR A 14 12.80 -8.36 -6.41
CA TYR A 14 11.98 -8.63 -7.60
C TYR A 14 12.90 -8.96 -8.78
N GLY A 15 12.34 -9.13 -9.97
CA GLY A 15 13.06 -9.65 -11.14
C GLY A 15 12.63 -11.08 -11.46
N GLY A 16 13.48 -11.84 -12.14
CA GLY A 16 13.18 -13.23 -12.54
C GLY A 16 11.79 -13.36 -13.18
N LYS A 17 10.96 -14.25 -12.64
CA LYS A 17 9.59 -14.45 -13.14
C LYS A 17 8.72 -13.21 -13.00
N MET A 18 8.90 -12.38 -11.97
CA MET A 18 8.12 -11.16 -11.76
C MET A 18 8.33 -10.12 -12.88
N LYS A 19 9.51 -10.10 -13.51
CA LYS A 19 9.80 -9.23 -14.67
C LYS A 19 9.10 -9.71 -15.95
N GLN A 20 8.81 -11.01 -16.06
CA GLN A 20 8.24 -11.61 -17.28
C GLN A 20 6.71 -11.48 -17.33
N ILE A 21 6.05 -11.29 -16.18
CA ILE A 21 4.59 -11.15 -16.11
C ILE A 21 4.21 -9.70 -16.45
N SER A 22 3.28 -9.51 -17.37
CA SER A 22 2.75 -8.17 -17.68
C SER A 22 2.16 -7.51 -16.43
N ALA A 23 2.38 -6.20 -16.27
CA ALA A 23 1.79 -5.41 -15.19
C ALA A 23 0.25 -5.47 -15.18
N THR A 24 -0.38 -5.78 -16.30
CA THR A 24 -1.84 -5.87 -16.46
C THR A 24 -2.39 -7.30 -16.44
N ALA A 25 -1.51 -8.32 -16.30
CA ALA A 25 -1.92 -9.72 -16.31
C ALA A 25 -2.81 -10.08 -15.10
N THR A 26 -2.56 -9.45 -13.96
CA THR A 26 -3.38 -9.56 -12.74
C THR A 26 -3.53 -8.17 -12.11
N PRO A 27 -4.40 -7.99 -11.10
CA PRO A 27 -4.55 -6.69 -10.42
C PRO A 27 -3.25 -6.12 -9.86
N PHE A 28 -2.31 -6.99 -9.45
CA PHE A 28 -1.02 -6.61 -8.88
C PHE A 28 -0.05 -6.09 -9.97
N PRO A 29 0.27 -4.78 -9.97
CA PRO A 29 0.93 -4.13 -11.10
C PRO A 29 2.47 -4.09 -11.00
N HIS A 30 3.03 -4.35 -9.82
CA HIS A 30 4.45 -4.10 -9.54
C HIS A 30 5.34 -5.22 -10.10
N ARG A 31 5.59 -5.16 -11.42
CA ARG A 31 6.32 -6.17 -12.21
C ARG A 31 7.67 -5.62 -12.67
N ALA A 32 7.99 -5.72 -13.96
CA ALA A 32 9.19 -5.17 -14.56
C ALA A 32 9.43 -3.70 -14.14
N GLY A 33 10.70 -3.36 -13.88
CA GLY A 33 11.11 -2.03 -13.42
C GLY A 33 11.15 -1.84 -11.90
N ASN A 34 10.57 -2.75 -11.11
CA ASN A 34 10.68 -2.74 -9.65
C ASN A 34 11.82 -3.67 -9.22
N LEU A 35 12.78 -3.15 -8.46
CA LEU A 35 13.96 -3.90 -8.00
C LEU A 35 13.68 -4.68 -6.70
N TRP A 36 13.01 -4.03 -5.75
CA TRP A 36 12.73 -4.57 -4.42
C TRP A 36 11.35 -4.12 -3.94
N LYS A 37 10.68 -4.97 -3.16
CA LYS A 37 9.61 -4.55 -2.24
C LYS A 37 10.22 -4.43 -0.85
N ILE A 38 10.09 -3.25 -0.24
CA ILE A 38 10.59 -2.96 1.11
C ILE A 38 9.38 -2.85 2.05
N GLN A 39 9.42 -3.56 3.18
CA GLN A 39 8.46 -3.45 4.27
C GLN A 39 9.15 -2.84 5.49
N TYR A 40 8.51 -1.87 6.13
CA TYR A 40 8.90 -1.36 7.46
C TYR A 40 7.95 -1.99 8.49
N GLN A 41 8.49 -2.73 9.44
CA GLN A 41 7.72 -3.43 10.45
C GLN A 41 8.21 -3.04 11.84
N ILE A 42 7.28 -2.68 12.71
CA ILE A 42 7.54 -2.39 14.13
C ILE A 42 6.58 -3.27 14.91
N ASN A 43 7.13 -4.14 15.75
CA ASN A 43 6.35 -4.96 16.68
C ASN A 43 6.75 -4.54 18.09
N TRP A 44 5.78 -4.50 18.99
CA TRP A 44 6.00 -4.13 20.39
C TRP A 44 5.06 -4.94 21.29
N THR A 45 5.35 -4.96 22.59
CA THR A 45 4.53 -5.68 23.60
C THR A 45 3.94 -4.73 24.64
N GLU A 46 4.46 -3.52 24.69
CA GLU A 46 4.08 -2.44 25.58
C GLU A 46 2.64 -2.00 25.29
N GLU A 47 1.77 -2.13 26.28
CA GLU A 47 0.38 -1.70 26.15
C GLU A 47 0.22 -0.21 26.45
N GLY A 48 -0.88 0.37 25.96
CA GLY A 48 -1.26 1.75 26.24
C GLY A 48 -1.02 2.69 25.05
N SER A 49 -1.75 3.80 25.07
CA SER A 49 -1.75 4.77 23.98
C SER A 49 -0.41 5.47 23.78
N GLU A 50 0.41 5.59 24.83
CA GLU A 50 1.74 6.20 24.73
C GLU A 50 2.68 5.36 23.86
N ALA A 51 2.77 4.05 24.14
CA ALA A 51 3.55 3.11 23.33
C ALA A 51 3.02 3.04 21.89
N GLU A 52 1.70 2.93 21.72
CA GLU A 52 1.06 2.93 20.38
C GLU A 52 1.45 4.19 19.58
N ASN A 53 1.30 5.38 20.16
CA ASN A 53 1.63 6.64 19.49
C ASN A 53 3.11 6.71 19.14
N GLN A 54 4.00 6.28 20.03
CA GLN A 54 5.44 6.28 19.79
C GLN A 54 5.83 5.37 18.63
N HIS A 55 5.31 4.14 18.58
CA HIS A 55 5.63 3.19 17.52
C HIS A 55 5.02 3.58 16.17
N LEU A 56 3.79 4.10 16.15
CA LEU A 56 3.17 4.62 14.93
C LEU A 56 3.93 5.83 14.37
N GLU A 57 4.35 6.76 15.23
CA GLU A 57 5.15 7.92 14.83
C GLU A 57 6.51 7.48 14.26
N MET A 58 7.16 6.50 14.88
CA MET A 58 8.40 5.93 14.36
C MET A 58 8.22 5.30 12.97
N ALA A 59 7.12 4.57 12.72
CA ALA A 59 6.81 4.01 11.41
C ALA A 59 6.62 5.11 10.36
N ARG A 60 5.90 6.19 10.71
CA ARG A 60 5.66 7.34 9.83
C ARG A 60 6.94 8.10 9.51
N GLN A 61 7.80 8.35 10.51
CA GLN A 61 9.08 8.99 10.31
C GLN A 61 10.00 8.19 9.39
N LEU A 62 10.07 6.86 9.57
CA LEU A 62 10.84 5.99 8.69
C LEU A 62 10.26 5.98 7.26
N TYR A 63 8.92 5.93 7.13
CA TYR A 63 8.26 6.02 5.83
C TYR A 63 8.58 7.35 5.13
N GLU A 64 8.52 8.48 5.83
CA GLU A 64 8.84 9.80 5.27
C GLU A 64 10.32 9.95 4.93
N TYR A 65 11.22 9.48 5.79
CA TYR A 65 12.66 9.44 5.51
C TYR A 65 12.98 8.69 4.21
N MET A 66 12.24 7.61 3.92
CA MET A 66 12.44 6.80 2.73
C MET A 66 11.88 7.40 1.44
N THR A 67 11.10 8.49 1.50
CA THR A 67 10.46 9.14 0.35
C THR A 67 11.36 9.35 -0.87
N PRO A 68 12.60 9.89 -0.76
CA PRO A 68 13.41 10.17 -1.94
C PRO A 68 14.02 8.91 -2.59
N PHE A 69 14.02 7.77 -1.89
CA PHE A 69 14.70 6.54 -2.32
C PHE A 69 13.76 5.50 -2.95
N VAL A 70 12.45 5.69 -2.82
CA VAL A 70 11.43 4.74 -3.31
C VAL A 70 10.68 5.28 -4.52
N SER A 71 9.75 4.48 -5.06
CA SER A 71 8.88 4.89 -6.15
C SER A 71 8.15 6.20 -5.82
N ARG A 72 7.91 7.04 -6.84
CA ARG A 72 7.15 8.28 -6.75
C ARG A 72 6.18 8.38 -7.93
N ASN A 73 5.12 9.17 -7.76
CA ASN A 73 4.13 9.48 -8.80
C ASN A 73 3.47 8.26 -9.49
N PRO A 74 2.74 7.40 -8.74
CA PRO A 74 2.49 7.46 -7.31
C PRO A 74 3.58 6.72 -6.49
N ARG A 75 3.67 7.03 -5.20
CA ARG A 75 4.42 6.17 -4.25
C ARG A 75 3.65 4.86 -4.10
N ALA A 76 4.22 3.78 -4.64
CA ALA A 76 3.57 2.47 -4.74
C ALA A 76 3.38 1.81 -3.38
N ALA A 77 2.29 1.06 -3.25
CA ALA A 77 1.93 0.30 -2.06
C ALA A 77 1.50 -1.13 -2.45
N PHE A 78 1.49 -2.04 -1.48
CA PHE A 78 1.11 -3.43 -1.69
C PHE A 78 -0.14 -3.77 -0.88
N LEU A 79 -1.24 -4.14 -1.55
CA LEU A 79 -2.57 -4.30 -0.93
C LEU A 79 -2.57 -5.24 0.28
N ASN A 80 -1.77 -6.32 0.26
CA ASN A 80 -1.73 -7.29 1.35
C ASN A 80 -1.09 -6.72 2.63
N TYR A 81 -0.43 -5.56 2.54
CA TYR A 81 -0.03 -4.74 3.67
C TYR A 81 -0.89 -3.48 3.66
N LYS A 82 -2.15 -3.64 4.09
CA LYS A 82 -3.14 -2.58 4.07
C LYS A 82 -2.68 -1.44 4.98
N ASP A 83 -2.63 -0.25 4.43
CA ASP A 83 -2.22 0.97 5.10
C ASP A 83 -3.35 2.01 5.01
N LEU A 84 -3.92 2.37 6.17
CA LEU A 84 -5.00 3.35 6.28
C LEU A 84 -4.50 4.79 6.23
N ASP A 85 -3.20 5.03 6.49
CA ASP A 85 -2.58 6.36 6.38
C ASP A 85 -2.50 6.81 4.90
N LEU A 86 -2.62 5.87 3.94
CA LEU A 86 -2.73 6.20 2.50
C LEU A 86 -4.09 6.79 2.12
N GLY A 87 -5.12 6.57 2.93
CA GLY A 87 -6.48 7.04 2.70
C GLY A 87 -7.54 5.98 3.03
N ILE A 88 -8.74 6.47 3.36
CA ILE A 88 -9.93 5.66 3.64
C ILE A 88 -11.08 6.09 2.74
N ASN A 89 -12.15 5.30 2.71
CA ASN A 89 -13.39 5.62 1.99
C ASN A 89 -14.51 5.82 3.00
N HIS A 90 -15.32 6.87 2.81
CA HIS A 90 -16.47 7.17 3.66
C HIS A 90 -17.79 6.71 3.03
N HIS A 91 -17.74 6.02 1.89
CA HIS A 91 -18.90 5.47 1.17
C HIS A 91 -19.93 6.54 0.76
N GLY A 92 -19.47 7.79 0.55
CA GLY A 92 -20.29 8.89 0.08
C GLY A 92 -20.25 9.10 -1.44
N LYS A 93 -20.82 10.20 -1.90
CA LYS A 93 -20.79 10.62 -3.33
C LYS A 93 -19.37 10.79 -3.89
N ALA A 94 -18.39 11.07 -3.03
CA ALA A 94 -16.99 11.23 -3.40
C ALA A 94 -16.18 9.93 -3.32
N SER A 95 -16.82 8.78 -3.07
CA SER A 95 -16.14 7.49 -2.84
C SER A 95 -15.18 7.10 -3.96
N TYR A 96 -15.46 7.43 -5.22
CA TYR A 96 -14.52 7.18 -6.33
C TYR A 96 -13.25 8.02 -6.22
N MET A 97 -13.38 9.31 -5.90
CA MET A 97 -12.22 10.19 -5.74
C MET A 97 -11.38 9.79 -4.54
N GLU A 98 -12.02 9.46 -3.41
CA GLU A 98 -11.34 8.92 -2.22
C GLU A 98 -10.60 7.62 -2.55
N ALA A 99 -11.27 6.68 -3.23
CA ALA A 99 -10.68 5.43 -3.67
C ALA A 99 -9.52 5.63 -4.65
N CYS A 100 -9.61 6.63 -5.53
CA CYS A 100 -8.55 6.93 -6.49
C CYS A 100 -7.25 7.35 -5.78
N ALA A 101 -7.35 8.17 -4.72
CA ALA A 101 -6.19 8.70 -3.99
C ALA A 101 -5.24 7.61 -3.46
N TYR A 102 -5.77 6.49 -2.96
CA TYR A 102 -4.97 5.34 -2.49
C TYR A 102 -4.94 4.18 -3.48
N GLY A 103 -6.00 3.97 -4.27
CA GLY A 103 -6.15 2.84 -5.17
C GLY A 103 -5.09 2.79 -6.27
N ILE A 104 -4.70 3.96 -6.81
CA ILE A 104 -3.61 4.03 -7.80
C ILE A 104 -2.25 3.65 -7.20
N LYS A 105 -2.04 3.82 -5.88
CA LYS A 105 -0.82 3.39 -5.20
C LYS A 105 -0.71 1.87 -5.17
N TYR A 106 -1.84 1.19 -4.95
CA TYR A 106 -1.91 -0.27 -4.92
C TYR A 106 -1.93 -0.91 -6.32
N PHE A 107 -2.70 -0.34 -7.25
CA PHE A 107 -3.05 -1.00 -8.51
C PHE A 107 -2.51 -0.29 -9.77
N LYS A 108 -1.93 0.91 -9.65
CA LYS A 108 -1.45 1.71 -10.78
C LYS A 108 -2.52 1.77 -11.88
N ASP A 109 -2.13 1.50 -13.13
CA ASP A 109 -3.01 1.52 -14.30
C ASP A 109 -4.16 0.50 -14.24
N ASN A 110 -4.06 -0.53 -13.37
CA ASN A 110 -5.13 -1.50 -13.19
C ASN A 110 -6.32 -0.98 -12.37
N PHE A 111 -6.19 0.15 -11.67
CA PHE A 111 -7.24 0.68 -10.79
C PHE A 111 -8.57 0.87 -11.52
N ASN A 112 -8.55 1.55 -12.68
CA ASN A 112 -9.78 1.83 -13.43
C ASN A 112 -10.47 0.56 -13.93
N ARG A 113 -9.70 -0.45 -14.35
CA ARG A 113 -10.24 -1.76 -14.74
C ARG A 113 -10.92 -2.44 -13.55
N LEU A 114 -10.36 -2.33 -12.35
CA LEU A 114 -10.96 -2.91 -11.14
C LEU A 114 -12.26 -2.20 -10.75
N VAL A 115 -12.30 -0.87 -10.83
CA VAL A 115 -13.54 -0.10 -10.60
C VAL A 115 -14.64 -0.55 -11.55
N GLN A 116 -14.35 -0.63 -12.85
CA GLN A 116 -15.32 -1.09 -13.86
C GLN A 116 -15.84 -2.49 -13.59
N ILE A 117 -14.98 -3.41 -13.11
CA ILE A 117 -15.40 -4.77 -12.76
C ILE A 117 -16.28 -4.74 -11.51
N LYS A 118 -15.86 -4.05 -10.43
CA LYS A 118 -16.65 -3.91 -9.18
C LYS A 118 -18.04 -3.36 -9.47
N THR A 119 -18.17 -2.29 -10.27
CA THR A 119 -19.46 -1.71 -10.65
C THR A 119 -20.37 -2.70 -11.38
N LYS A 120 -19.81 -3.61 -12.19
CA LYS A 120 -20.60 -4.61 -12.92
C LYS A 120 -21.03 -5.79 -12.06
N VAL A 121 -20.14 -6.28 -11.20
CA VAL A 121 -20.38 -7.50 -10.42
C VAL A 121 -21.07 -7.24 -9.09
N ASP A 122 -20.98 -6.02 -8.57
CA ASP A 122 -21.59 -5.60 -7.31
C ASP A 122 -22.03 -4.11 -7.38
N PRO A 123 -23.14 -3.83 -8.06
CA PRO A 123 -23.64 -2.47 -8.28
C PRO A 123 -24.27 -1.83 -7.03
N GLY A 124 -24.61 -2.62 -6.00
CA GLY A 124 -25.25 -2.11 -4.78
C GLY A 124 -24.28 -1.40 -3.82
N ASP A 125 -23.00 -1.74 -3.93
CA ASP A 125 -21.87 -1.16 -3.18
C ASP A 125 -20.86 -0.52 -4.16
N SER A 126 -21.34 -0.06 -5.32
CA SER A 126 -20.47 0.58 -6.29
C SER A 126 -19.98 1.91 -5.75
N VAL A 127 -18.66 2.01 -5.61
CA VAL A 127 -17.92 3.25 -5.50
C VAL A 127 -18.46 4.19 -6.60
N GLY A 128 -19.18 5.24 -6.21
CA GLY A 128 -20.04 6.01 -7.11
C GLY A 128 -19.29 6.47 -8.36
N LEU A 129 -19.64 5.86 -9.50
CA LEU A 129 -19.46 6.44 -10.82
C LEU A 129 -20.74 7.19 -11.20
#